data_AF-A0A8C9S1F8-F1
#
_entry.id   AF-A0A8C9S1F8-F1
#
_cell.length_a   1.000
_cell.length_b   1.000
_cell.length_c   1.000
_cell.angle_alpha   90.00
_cell.angle_beta   90.00
_cell.angle_gamma   90.00
#
_symmetry.space_group_name_H-M   'P 1'
#
loop_
_entity.id
_entity.type
_entity.pdbx_description
1 polymer ?
#
loop_
_entity_poly.entity_id
_entity_poly.type
_entity_poly.pdbx_seq_one_letter_code
_entity_poly.pdbx_strand_id
1 'polypeptide(L)'
;MSSPWPREQQLRLSTVLMDCVEQLTALGRIMLHSGRACPAAGPPSEVSTAARVCGIPRQFVAQVISDVAEELRESGTFHTLLETVGRERKKAAHLQDLIRREEEGRGKMKALQRQLLDIRKEKALELQREEMIAHLKDQLQQMKAKTTLEKKYVKNSSELMVYQGQKFNAHKEKQLEDDIKHLQEKIKEEKRVHKEMEGFLKEHQTQLVQKLEMWMERYDTETDIKALPPCKQTASVFQYQESEQVVITDRLEKEEQRRLQEKEERERKAAVKIQAWWRGTCVRQGLGPYGKGTKGPKGSKGSKDKKTKEAKKEKKK
;
A
#
# COMPACT_ATOMS: atom_id res chain seq x y z
N MET A 1 -73.80 74.40 -78.30
CA MET A 1 -73.63 73.41 -79.39
C MET A 1 -74.19 72.09 -78.88
N SER A 2 -75.34 71.68 -79.42
CA SER A 2 -76.11 70.51 -78.98
C SER A 2 -75.35 69.23 -79.28
N SER A 3 -75.30 68.31 -78.30
CA SER A 3 -74.68 67.01 -78.46
C SER A 3 -75.46 66.17 -79.48
N PRO A 4 -74.80 65.54 -80.48
CA PRO A 4 -75.50 64.87 -81.58
C PRO A 4 -76.09 63.48 -81.25
N TRP A 5 -76.18 63.08 -79.98
CA TRP A 5 -76.50 61.70 -79.59
C TRP A 5 -77.66 61.61 -78.57
N PRO A 6 -78.57 60.60 -78.66
CA PRO A 6 -79.64 60.36 -77.70
C PRO A 6 -79.13 60.12 -76.26
N ARG A 7 -79.85 60.60 -75.22
CA ARG A 7 -79.44 60.46 -73.80
C ARG A 7 -79.12 59.01 -73.39
N GLU A 8 -79.86 58.04 -73.92
CA GLU A 8 -79.62 56.61 -73.66
C GLU A 8 -78.27 56.13 -74.20
N GLN A 9 -77.83 56.66 -75.34
CA GLN A 9 -76.52 56.33 -75.91
C GLN A 9 -75.39 57.03 -75.17
N GLN A 10 -75.62 58.24 -74.63
CA GLN A 10 -74.67 58.90 -73.73
C GLN A 10 -74.46 58.11 -72.42
N LEU A 11 -75.53 57.59 -71.80
CA LEU A 11 -75.39 56.75 -70.59
C LEU A 11 -74.70 55.41 -70.87
N ARG A 12 -74.95 54.79 -72.04
CA ARG A 12 -74.24 53.57 -72.45
C ARG A 12 -72.76 53.82 -72.74
N LEU A 13 -72.43 54.92 -73.41
CA LEU A 13 -71.05 55.31 -73.66
C LEU A 13 -70.32 55.64 -72.35
N SER A 14 -70.98 56.35 -71.42
CA SER A 14 -70.38 56.68 -70.12
C SER A 14 -70.13 55.43 -69.27
N THR A 15 -71.02 54.45 -69.29
CA THR A 15 -70.83 53.19 -68.56
C THR A 15 -69.69 52.36 -69.15
N VAL A 16 -69.63 52.24 -70.48
CA VAL A 16 -68.51 51.56 -71.17
C VAL A 16 -67.17 52.24 -70.89
N LEU A 17 -67.11 53.57 -70.88
CA LEU A 17 -65.89 54.31 -70.56
C LEU A 17 -65.48 54.16 -69.10
N MET A 18 -66.44 54.13 -68.17
CA MET A 18 -66.16 53.87 -66.74
C MET A 18 -65.58 52.46 -66.55
N ASP A 19 -66.17 51.45 -67.17
CA ASP A 19 -65.68 50.07 -67.10
C ASP A 19 -64.28 49.92 -67.74
N CYS A 20 -64.03 50.63 -68.85
CA CYS A 20 -62.70 50.70 -69.46
C CYS A 20 -61.66 51.29 -68.50
N VAL A 21 -62.00 52.39 -67.83
CA VAL A 21 -61.12 53.05 -66.84
C VAL A 21 -60.85 52.12 -65.66
N GLU A 22 -61.85 51.36 -65.20
CA GLU A 22 -61.66 50.37 -64.14
C GLU A 22 -60.75 49.21 -64.57
N GLN A 23 -60.91 48.69 -65.79
CA GLN A 23 -60.04 47.62 -66.32
C GLN A 23 -58.62 48.09 -66.59
N LEU A 24 -58.42 49.31 -67.09
CA LEU A 24 -57.09 49.94 -67.21
C LEU A 24 -56.45 50.15 -65.83
N THR A 25 -57.24 50.53 -64.82
CA THR A 25 -56.76 50.65 -63.44
C THR A 25 -56.38 49.30 -62.87
N ALA A 26 -57.17 48.25 -63.14
CA ALA A 26 -56.87 46.88 -62.75
C ALA A 26 -55.60 46.37 -63.43
N LEU A 27 -55.43 46.61 -64.72
CA LEU A 27 -54.20 46.31 -65.47
C LEU A 27 -53.00 47.01 -64.83
N GLY A 28 -53.11 48.32 -64.58
CA GLY A 28 -52.06 49.10 -63.92
C GLY A 28 -51.65 48.52 -62.56
N ARG A 29 -52.63 48.08 -61.75
CA ARG A 29 -52.36 47.40 -60.47
C ARG A 29 -51.65 46.07 -60.66
N ILE A 30 -52.12 45.19 -61.56
CA ILE A 30 -51.52 43.87 -61.82
C ILE A 30 -50.06 44.02 -62.25
N MET A 31 -49.78 44.98 -63.14
CA MET A 31 -48.44 45.19 -63.66
C MET A 31 -47.50 45.82 -62.61
N LEU A 32 -48.01 46.69 -61.73
CA LEU A 32 -47.23 47.25 -60.62
C LEU A 32 -46.85 46.18 -59.58
N HIS A 33 -47.74 45.23 -59.30
CA HIS A 33 -47.47 44.12 -58.36
C HIS A 33 -46.52 43.08 -58.97
N SER A 34 -46.61 42.85 -60.28
CA SER A 34 -45.71 41.94 -61.02
C SER A 34 -44.26 42.45 -61.05
N GLY A 35 -44.06 43.78 -61.06
CA GLY A 35 -42.74 44.41 -61.01
C GLY A 35 -42.09 44.50 -59.62
N ARG A 36 -42.84 44.21 -58.54
CA ARG A 36 -42.37 44.37 -57.15
C ARG A 36 -42.05 43.04 -56.45
N ALA A 37 -42.34 41.90 -57.07
CA ALA A 37 -42.18 40.56 -56.49
C ALA A 37 -40.73 40.02 -56.54
N CYS A 38 -39.75 40.87 -56.22
CA CYS A 38 -38.39 40.43 -55.91
C CYS A 38 -38.01 40.92 -54.52
N PRO A 39 -38.13 40.11 -53.46
CA PRO A 39 -37.50 40.42 -52.20
C PRO A 39 -36.00 40.14 -52.35
N ALA A 40 -35.22 41.21 -52.27
CA ALA A 40 -33.77 41.14 -52.14
C ALA A 40 -33.42 40.44 -50.81
N ALA A 41 -33.09 39.15 -50.86
CA ALA A 41 -32.44 38.44 -49.78
C ALA A 41 -30.94 38.30 -50.11
N GLY A 42 -30.19 39.38 -49.90
CA GLY A 42 -28.73 39.44 -49.99
C GLY A 42 -28.23 40.72 -49.33
N PRO A 43 -27.05 40.73 -48.68
CA PRO A 43 -26.59 41.88 -47.90
C PRO A 43 -26.29 43.07 -48.83
N PRO A 44 -26.44 44.32 -48.35
CA PRO A 44 -26.27 45.50 -49.18
C PRO A 44 -24.79 45.74 -49.46
N SER A 45 -24.35 45.50 -50.71
CA SER A 45 -23.20 46.22 -51.24
C SER A 45 -23.73 47.46 -51.95
N GLU A 46 -23.28 48.61 -51.47
CA GLU A 46 -23.62 49.93 -51.95
C GLU A 46 -23.31 50.09 -53.45
N VAL A 47 -23.94 51.12 -54.03
CA VAL A 47 -23.75 51.65 -55.39
C VAL A 47 -24.60 51.03 -56.52
N SER A 48 -25.92 51.27 -56.48
CA SER A 48 -26.72 51.75 -57.63
C SER A 48 -28.21 51.64 -57.32
N THR A 49 -28.73 52.58 -56.54
CA THR A 49 -30.13 52.58 -56.10
C THR A 49 -30.88 53.77 -56.69
N ALA A 50 -30.95 53.88 -58.01
CA ALA A 50 -31.84 54.83 -58.67
C ALA A 50 -32.05 54.45 -60.15
N ALA A 51 -32.95 53.48 -60.42
CA ALA A 51 -33.68 53.27 -61.70
C ALA A 51 -34.07 51.79 -61.91
N ARG A 52 -34.74 51.17 -60.95
CA ARG A 52 -35.52 49.94 -61.21
C ARG A 52 -36.96 50.18 -60.81
N VAL A 53 -37.60 51.13 -61.50
CA VAL A 53 -39.04 51.36 -61.41
C VAL A 53 -39.64 50.94 -62.75
N CYS A 54 -40.56 49.96 -62.68
CA CYS A 54 -41.40 49.45 -63.76
C CYS A 54 -40.69 48.92 -65.02
N GLY A 55 -40.34 47.64 -65.01
CA GLY A 55 -40.02 46.86 -66.22
C GLY A 55 -41.24 46.51 -67.08
N ILE A 56 -42.24 47.39 -67.14
CA ILE A 56 -43.36 47.22 -68.06
C ILE A 56 -42.92 47.86 -69.38
N PRO A 57 -42.91 47.12 -70.51
CA PRO A 57 -42.57 47.74 -71.78
C PRO A 57 -43.55 48.88 -72.03
N ARG A 58 -43.05 50.11 -72.08
CA ARG A 58 -43.85 51.30 -72.45
C ARG A 58 -44.60 51.08 -73.77
N GLN A 59 -44.02 50.25 -74.64
CA GLN A 59 -44.59 49.76 -75.89
C GLN A 59 -45.84 48.89 -75.69
N PHE A 60 -45.88 48.02 -74.67
CA PHE A 60 -47.05 47.18 -74.39
C PHE A 60 -48.24 48.02 -73.92
N VAL A 61 -48.01 48.98 -73.02
CA VAL A 61 -49.07 49.89 -72.56
C VAL A 61 -49.56 50.78 -73.69
N ALA A 62 -48.66 51.29 -74.53
CA ALA A 62 -49.02 52.06 -75.71
C ALA A 62 -49.84 51.23 -76.71
N GLN A 63 -49.49 49.95 -76.92
CA GLN A 63 -50.22 49.05 -77.79
C GLN A 63 -51.63 48.78 -77.25
N VAL A 64 -51.77 48.43 -75.97
CA VAL A 64 -53.08 48.17 -75.35
C VAL A 64 -53.98 49.42 -75.40
N ILE A 65 -53.42 50.61 -75.16
CA ILE A 65 -54.18 51.87 -75.26
C ILE A 65 -54.59 52.14 -76.71
N SER A 66 -53.70 51.89 -77.68
CA SER A 66 -53.99 52.06 -79.11
C SER A 66 -55.10 51.11 -79.57
N ASP A 67 -54.99 49.82 -79.23
CA ASP A 67 -55.94 48.77 -79.59
C ASP A 67 -57.34 49.08 -78.99
N VAL A 68 -57.39 49.57 -77.75
CA VAL A 68 -58.64 49.94 -77.08
C VAL A 68 -59.24 51.23 -77.65
N ALA A 69 -58.41 52.21 -78.00
CA ALA A 69 -58.87 53.45 -78.63
C ALA A 69 -59.43 53.20 -80.05
N GLU A 70 -58.86 52.24 -80.77
CA GLU A 70 -59.36 51.78 -82.06
C GLU A 70 -60.67 50.98 -81.92
N GLU A 71 -60.73 50.02 -80.99
CA GLU A 71 -61.94 49.22 -80.72
C GLU A 71 -63.13 50.10 -80.26
N LEU A 72 -62.87 51.10 -79.41
CA LEU A 72 -63.88 52.06 -78.96
C LEU A 72 -64.40 52.96 -80.09
N ARG A 73 -63.55 53.30 -81.07
CA ARG A 73 -63.91 54.14 -82.22
C ARG A 73 -64.72 53.38 -83.26
N GLU A 74 -64.43 52.09 -83.44
CA GLU A 74 -65.01 51.27 -84.52
C GLU A 74 -66.26 50.50 -84.10
N SER A 75 -66.23 49.84 -82.93
CA SER A 75 -67.30 48.95 -82.48
C SER A 75 -67.96 49.40 -81.17
N GLY A 76 -67.38 50.38 -80.47
CA GLY A 76 -67.87 50.84 -79.16
C GLY A 76 -67.70 49.80 -78.05
N THR A 77 -66.79 48.84 -78.23
CA THR A 77 -66.49 47.75 -77.29
C THR A 77 -65.05 47.81 -76.78
N PHE A 78 -64.72 47.00 -75.77
CA PHE A 78 -63.37 46.93 -75.17
C PHE A 78 -62.96 45.50 -74.82
N HIS A 79 -63.39 44.53 -75.63
CA HIS A 79 -63.12 43.11 -75.40
C HIS A 79 -61.62 42.81 -75.38
N THR A 80 -60.83 43.50 -76.21
CA THR A 80 -59.36 43.36 -76.27
C THR A 80 -58.71 43.73 -74.92
N LEU A 81 -59.23 44.73 -74.22
CA LEU A 81 -58.78 45.08 -72.88
C LEU A 81 -59.15 43.99 -71.86
N LEU A 82 -60.36 43.43 -71.97
CA LEU A 82 -60.83 42.40 -71.04
C LEU A 82 -59.99 41.11 -71.15
N GLU A 83 -59.67 40.69 -72.37
CA GLU A 83 -58.82 39.53 -72.64
C GLU A 83 -57.37 39.75 -72.19
N THR A 84 -56.80 40.93 -72.48
CA THR A 84 -55.44 41.27 -72.05
C THR A 84 -55.33 41.34 -70.52
N VAL A 85 -56.29 41.97 -69.84
CA VAL A 85 -56.39 41.96 -68.37
C VAL A 85 -56.55 40.54 -67.84
N GLY A 86 -57.41 39.71 -68.44
CA GLY A 86 -57.60 38.32 -68.04
C GLY A 86 -56.33 37.47 -68.19
N ARG A 87 -55.59 37.66 -69.27
CA ARG A 87 -54.29 37.00 -69.53
C ARG A 87 -53.24 37.43 -68.51
N GLU A 88 -53.13 38.72 -68.22
CA GLU A 88 -52.18 39.23 -67.22
C GLU A 88 -52.55 38.79 -65.80
N ARG A 89 -53.85 38.73 -65.44
CA ARG A 89 -54.28 38.13 -64.15
C ARG A 89 -53.86 36.67 -64.03
N LYS A 90 -54.06 35.86 -65.07
CA LYS A 90 -53.65 34.44 -65.08
C LYS A 90 -52.13 34.29 -64.96
N LYS A 91 -51.36 35.12 -65.67
CA LYS A 91 -49.89 35.15 -65.56
C LYS A 91 -49.44 35.54 -64.15
N ALA A 92 -50.03 36.59 -63.58
CA ALA A 92 -49.70 37.05 -62.23
C ALA A 92 -50.02 35.99 -61.16
N ALA A 93 -51.17 35.32 -61.25
CA ALA A 93 -51.53 34.22 -60.35
C ALA A 93 -50.55 33.04 -60.49
N HIS A 94 -50.19 32.67 -61.72
CA HIS A 94 -49.22 31.59 -61.97
C HIS A 94 -47.83 31.91 -61.40
N LEU A 95 -47.35 33.15 -61.54
CA LEU A 95 -46.08 33.59 -60.95
C LEU A 95 -46.13 33.55 -59.42
N GLN A 96 -47.22 33.99 -58.79
CA GLN A 96 -47.39 33.89 -57.34
C GLN A 96 -47.38 32.43 -56.85
N ASP A 97 -48.04 31.52 -57.57
CA ASP A 97 -48.00 30.09 -57.27
C ASP A 97 -46.58 29.50 -57.41
N LEU A 98 -45.84 29.93 -58.43
CA LEU A 98 -44.45 29.49 -58.64
C LEU A 98 -43.54 29.96 -57.50
N ILE A 99 -43.68 31.24 -57.09
CA ILE A 99 -42.94 31.82 -55.96
C ILE A 99 -43.27 31.05 -54.68
N ARG A 100 -44.55 30.82 -54.37
CA ARG A 100 -44.96 30.08 -53.17
C ARG A 100 -44.36 28.67 -53.13
N ARG A 101 -44.40 27.94 -54.25
CA ARG A 101 -43.81 26.59 -54.35
C ARG A 101 -42.29 26.61 -54.19
N GLU A 102 -41.62 27.63 -54.73
CA GLU A 102 -40.18 27.82 -54.59
C GLU A 102 -39.80 28.09 -53.13
N GLU A 103 -40.53 28.98 -52.45
CA GLU A 103 -40.34 29.30 -51.04
C GLU A 103 -40.56 28.07 -50.14
N GLU A 104 -41.63 27.31 -50.39
CA GLU A 104 -41.89 26.02 -49.72
C GLU A 104 -40.76 25.01 -49.98
N GLY A 105 -40.25 24.94 -51.22
CA GLY A 105 -39.11 24.12 -51.61
C GLY A 105 -37.83 24.51 -50.88
N ARG A 106 -37.52 25.81 -50.80
CA ARG A 106 -36.39 26.34 -50.00
C ARG A 106 -36.56 26.05 -48.52
N GLY A 107 -37.78 26.17 -47.99
CA GLY A 107 -38.10 25.82 -46.60
C GLY A 107 -37.77 24.37 -46.29
N LYS A 108 -38.26 23.44 -47.13
CA LYS A 108 -37.97 22.00 -47.02
C LYS A 108 -36.49 21.70 -47.17
N MET A 109 -35.81 22.32 -48.14
CA MET A 109 -34.38 22.16 -48.36
C MET A 109 -33.57 22.58 -47.13
N LYS A 110 -33.87 23.74 -46.54
CA LYS A 110 -33.22 24.21 -45.31
C LYS A 110 -33.51 23.28 -44.12
N ALA A 111 -34.73 22.76 -44.01
CA ALA A 111 -35.09 21.80 -42.95
C ALA A 111 -34.30 20.49 -43.10
N LEU A 112 -34.25 19.91 -44.31
CA LEU A 112 -33.48 18.71 -44.61
C LEU A 112 -31.98 18.91 -44.37
N GLN A 113 -31.44 20.09 -44.72
CA GLN A 113 -30.03 20.40 -44.47
C GLN A 113 -29.70 20.45 -42.98
N ARG A 114 -30.61 20.98 -42.14
CA ARG A 114 -30.46 20.95 -40.68
C ARG A 114 -30.52 19.51 -40.14
N GLN A 115 -31.51 18.73 -40.57
CA GLN A 115 -31.63 17.32 -40.17
C GLN A 115 -30.38 16.52 -40.54
N LEU A 116 -29.81 16.72 -41.73
CA LEU A 116 -28.55 16.07 -42.13
C LEU A 116 -27.37 16.46 -41.23
N LEU A 117 -27.29 17.72 -40.80
CA LEU A 117 -26.25 18.16 -39.88
C LEU A 117 -26.44 17.55 -38.49
N ASP A 118 -27.68 17.48 -38.00
CA ASP A 118 -27.98 16.90 -36.69
C ASP A 118 -27.70 15.40 -36.67
N ILE A 119 -28.10 14.66 -37.72
CA ILE A 119 -27.76 13.24 -37.88
C ILE A 119 -26.24 13.02 -37.92
N ARG A 120 -25.47 13.90 -38.58
CA ARG A 120 -24.00 13.79 -38.59
C ARG A 120 -23.40 14.00 -37.21
N LYS A 121 -23.92 14.95 -36.43
CA LYS A 121 -23.47 15.18 -35.04
C LYS A 121 -23.81 13.99 -34.15
N GLU A 122 -25.03 13.46 -34.27
CA GLU A 122 -25.48 12.30 -33.51
C GLU A 122 -24.61 11.08 -33.79
N LYS A 123 -24.34 10.77 -35.06
CA LYS A 123 -23.43 9.68 -35.45
C LYS A 123 -22.01 9.87 -34.91
N ALA A 124 -21.50 11.10 -34.88
CA ALA A 124 -20.19 11.37 -34.29
C ALA A 124 -20.17 11.09 -32.77
N LEU A 125 -21.24 11.44 -32.05
CA LEU A 125 -21.39 11.13 -30.64
C LEU A 125 -21.56 9.62 -30.39
N GLU A 126 -22.27 8.91 -31.27
CA GLU A 126 -22.39 7.45 -31.22
C GLU A 126 -21.02 6.78 -31.37
N LEU A 127 -20.21 7.19 -32.35
CA LEU A 127 -18.85 6.67 -32.52
C LEU A 127 -17.99 6.91 -31.28
N GLN A 128 -18.05 8.10 -30.68
CA GLN A 128 -17.32 8.37 -29.43
C GLN A 128 -17.80 7.48 -28.27
N ARG A 129 -19.11 7.18 -28.19
CA ARG A 129 -19.64 6.24 -27.20
C ARG A 129 -19.15 4.82 -27.46
N GLU A 130 -19.12 4.38 -28.71
CA GLU A 130 -18.60 3.06 -29.10
C GLU A 130 -17.12 2.90 -28.75
N GLU A 131 -16.29 3.93 -29.01
CA GLU A 131 -14.88 3.96 -28.61
C GLU A 131 -14.71 3.88 -27.09
N MET A 132 -15.51 4.63 -26.32
CA MET A 132 -15.50 4.55 -24.86
C MET A 132 -15.91 3.15 -24.37
N ILE A 133 -16.93 2.55 -24.97
CA ILE A 133 -17.36 1.18 -24.65
C ILE A 133 -16.24 0.18 -24.94
N ALA A 134 -15.54 0.31 -26.07
CA ALA A 134 -14.40 -0.54 -26.42
C ALA A 134 -13.26 -0.40 -25.39
N HIS A 135 -12.89 0.84 -25.04
CA HIS A 135 -11.86 1.10 -24.03
C HIS A 135 -12.21 0.49 -22.66
N LEU A 136 -13.45 0.67 -22.20
CA LEU A 136 -13.92 0.11 -20.93
C LEU A 136 -13.97 -1.43 -20.97
N LYS A 137 -14.31 -2.03 -22.10
CA LYS A 137 -14.26 -3.50 -22.28
C LYS A 137 -12.83 -4.02 -22.17
N ASP A 138 -11.86 -3.33 -22.77
CA ASP A 138 -10.45 -3.71 -22.69
C ASP A 138 -9.92 -3.58 -21.26
N GLN A 139 -10.22 -2.48 -20.57
CA GLN A 139 -9.87 -2.30 -19.15
C GLN A 139 -10.47 -3.41 -18.28
N LEU A 140 -11.74 -3.76 -18.52
CA LEU A 140 -12.39 -4.84 -17.79
C LEU A 140 -11.72 -6.19 -18.04
N GLN A 141 -11.34 -6.50 -19.28
CA GLN A 141 -10.62 -7.74 -19.59
C GLN A 141 -9.22 -7.77 -18.97
N GLN A 142 -8.48 -6.66 -19.03
CA GLN A 142 -7.17 -6.54 -18.38
C GLN A 142 -7.28 -6.74 -16.87
N MET A 143 -8.25 -6.11 -16.22
CA MET A 143 -8.51 -6.27 -14.78
C MET A 143 -8.88 -7.72 -14.44
N LYS A 144 -9.76 -8.36 -15.22
CA LYS A 144 -10.12 -9.78 -15.03
C LYS A 144 -8.89 -10.70 -15.16
N ALA A 145 -8.04 -10.48 -16.15
CA ALA A 145 -6.81 -11.26 -16.33
C ALA A 145 -5.85 -11.05 -15.15
N LYS A 146 -5.63 -9.80 -14.75
CA LYS A 146 -4.78 -9.43 -13.61
C LYS A 146 -5.27 -10.06 -12.30
N THR A 147 -6.55 -9.88 -11.96
CA THR A 147 -7.14 -10.46 -10.74
C THR A 147 -7.08 -11.98 -10.75
N THR A 148 -7.23 -12.63 -11.91
CA THR A 148 -7.11 -14.09 -12.02
C THR A 148 -5.68 -14.56 -11.74
N LEU A 149 -4.68 -13.86 -12.26
CA LEU A 149 -3.27 -14.16 -11.99
C LEU A 149 -2.91 -13.90 -10.53
N GLU A 150 -3.33 -12.77 -9.96
CA GLU A 150 -3.13 -12.43 -8.56
C GLU A 150 -3.76 -13.48 -7.63
N LYS A 151 -4.99 -13.91 -7.93
CA LYS A 151 -5.67 -14.97 -7.18
C LYS A 151 -4.89 -16.28 -7.19
N LYS A 152 -4.36 -16.68 -8.36
CA LYS A 152 -3.51 -17.88 -8.47
C LYS A 152 -2.21 -17.73 -7.69
N TYR A 153 -1.57 -16.58 -7.79
CA TYR A 153 -0.32 -16.29 -7.08
C TYR A 153 -0.50 -16.35 -5.57
N VAL A 154 -1.50 -15.63 -5.03
CA VAL A 154 -1.78 -15.60 -3.59
C VAL A 154 -2.12 -17.00 -3.09
N LYS A 155 -2.96 -17.74 -3.83
CA LYS A 155 -3.29 -19.14 -3.50
C LYS A 155 -2.03 -20.00 -3.42
N ASN A 156 -1.25 -20.06 -4.50
CA ASN A 156 -0.06 -20.91 -4.56
C ASN A 156 0.98 -20.51 -3.50
N SER A 157 1.17 -19.22 -3.26
CA SER A 157 2.07 -18.72 -2.22
C SER A 157 1.62 -19.15 -0.82
N SER A 158 0.33 -19.01 -0.52
CA SER A 158 -0.23 -19.42 0.78
C SER A 158 -0.15 -20.94 0.98
N GLU A 159 -0.46 -21.72 -0.05
CA GLU A 159 -0.34 -23.19 -0.03
C GLU A 159 1.11 -23.63 0.18
N LEU A 160 2.06 -22.97 -0.47
CA LEU A 160 3.48 -23.25 -0.30
C LEU A 160 3.95 -22.95 1.11
N MET A 161 3.57 -21.81 1.69
CA MET A 161 3.92 -21.47 3.07
C MET A 161 3.36 -22.49 4.07
N VAL A 162 2.10 -22.88 3.90
CA VAL A 162 1.47 -23.92 4.74
C VAL A 162 2.20 -25.25 4.59
N TYR A 163 2.49 -25.66 3.36
CA TYR A 163 3.20 -26.91 3.08
C TYR A 163 4.61 -26.93 3.70
N GLN A 164 5.37 -25.86 3.55
CA GLN A 164 6.70 -25.73 4.14
C GLN A 164 6.64 -25.77 5.67
N GLY A 165 5.70 -25.03 6.27
CA GLY A 165 5.48 -25.04 7.71
C GLY A 165 5.10 -26.44 8.23
N GLN A 166 4.18 -27.12 7.54
CA GLN A 166 3.80 -28.50 7.87
C GLN A 166 4.99 -29.46 7.79
N LYS A 167 5.83 -29.36 6.75
CA LYS A 167 7.03 -30.21 6.61
C LYS A 167 8.05 -29.96 7.71
N PHE A 168 8.29 -28.70 8.06
CA PHE A 168 9.21 -28.34 9.13
C PHE A 168 8.71 -28.87 10.49
N ASN A 169 7.44 -28.64 10.79
CA ASN A 169 6.82 -29.10 12.03
C ASN A 169 6.81 -30.61 12.12
N ALA A 170 6.41 -31.33 11.06
CA ALA A 170 6.40 -32.79 11.03
C ALA A 170 7.80 -33.39 11.26
N HIS A 171 8.85 -32.76 10.69
CA HIS A 171 10.23 -33.19 10.95
C HIS A 171 10.63 -32.95 12.41
N LYS A 172 10.25 -31.79 12.98
CA LYS A 172 10.56 -31.46 14.37
C LYS A 172 9.80 -32.35 15.36
N GLU A 173 8.54 -32.65 15.08
CA GLU A 173 7.71 -33.60 15.82
C GLU A 173 8.35 -34.98 15.80
N LYS A 174 8.75 -35.48 14.62
CA LYS A 174 9.44 -36.77 14.51
C LYS A 174 10.73 -36.82 15.33
N GLN A 175 11.54 -35.75 15.30
CA GLN A 175 12.75 -35.67 16.13
C GLN A 175 12.43 -35.79 17.64
N LEU A 176 11.40 -35.07 18.10
CA LEU A 176 10.98 -35.12 19.49
C LEU A 176 10.40 -36.49 19.86
N GLU A 177 9.67 -37.14 18.96
CA GLU A 177 9.17 -38.51 19.15
C GLU A 177 10.32 -39.52 19.29
N ASP A 178 11.36 -39.39 18.47
CA ASP A 178 12.54 -40.24 18.54
C ASP A 178 13.32 -40.00 19.84
N ASP A 179 13.45 -38.74 20.28
CA ASP A 179 14.05 -38.39 21.57
C ASP A 179 13.25 -38.95 22.76
N ILE A 180 11.91 -38.88 22.71
CA ILE A 180 11.03 -39.45 23.73
C ILE A 180 11.24 -40.97 23.82
N LYS A 181 11.30 -41.68 22.69
CA LYS A 181 11.54 -43.13 22.66
C LYS A 181 12.90 -43.47 23.27
N HIS A 182 13.94 -42.75 22.88
CA HIS A 182 15.30 -42.94 23.40
C HIS A 182 15.37 -42.73 24.92
N LEU A 183 14.74 -41.66 25.42
CA LEU A 183 14.67 -41.39 26.86
C LEU A 183 13.87 -42.46 27.60
N GLN A 184 12.77 -42.96 27.01
CA GLN A 184 12.00 -44.06 27.59
C GLN A 184 12.81 -45.35 27.68
N GLU A 185 13.61 -45.67 26.67
CA GLU A 185 14.53 -46.81 26.69
C GLU A 185 15.60 -46.66 27.78
N LYS A 186 16.23 -45.49 27.88
CA LYS A 186 17.17 -45.19 28.98
C LYS A 186 16.54 -45.35 30.35
N ILE A 187 15.33 -44.83 30.54
CA ILE A 187 14.60 -44.98 31.82
C ILE A 187 14.34 -46.46 32.14
N LYS A 188 13.97 -47.28 31.14
CA LYS A 188 13.77 -48.72 31.35
C LYS A 188 15.07 -49.41 31.74
N GLU A 189 16.18 -49.05 31.10
CA GLU A 189 17.50 -49.60 31.37
C GLU A 189 18.00 -49.21 32.78
N GLU A 190 17.90 -47.93 33.16
CA GLU A 190 18.24 -47.47 34.50
C GLU A 190 17.42 -48.19 35.58
N LYS A 191 16.11 -48.40 35.34
CA LYS A 191 15.25 -49.19 36.24
C LYS A 191 15.71 -50.64 36.36
N ARG A 192 16.17 -51.25 35.26
CA ARG A 192 16.69 -52.62 35.24
C ARG A 192 17.98 -52.72 36.05
N VAL A 193 18.96 -51.86 35.75
CA VAL A 193 20.26 -51.81 36.45
C VAL A 193 20.06 -51.51 37.94
N HIS A 194 19.17 -50.59 38.29
CA HIS A 194 18.86 -50.28 39.68
C HIS A 194 18.31 -51.51 40.42
N LYS A 195 17.36 -52.25 39.82
CA LYS A 195 16.82 -53.48 40.40
C LYS A 195 17.90 -54.56 40.60
N GLU A 196 18.82 -54.70 39.64
CA GLU A 196 19.95 -55.62 39.74
C GLU A 196 20.92 -55.22 40.86
N MET A 197 21.24 -53.93 40.97
CA MET A 197 22.08 -53.38 42.04
C MET A 197 21.44 -53.57 43.42
N GLU A 198 20.15 -53.25 43.56
CA GLU A 198 19.41 -53.50 44.79
C GLU A 198 19.40 -54.99 45.17
N GLY A 199 19.24 -55.87 44.18
CA GLY A 199 19.31 -57.31 44.36
C GLY A 199 20.66 -57.73 44.94
N PHE A 200 21.76 -57.31 44.31
CA PHE A 200 23.12 -57.58 44.76
C PHE A 200 23.38 -57.09 46.19
N LEU A 201 22.94 -55.86 46.51
CA LEU A 201 23.12 -55.29 47.84
C LEU A 201 22.32 -56.04 48.91
N LYS A 202 21.07 -56.44 48.60
CA LYS A 202 20.24 -57.25 49.51
C LYS A 202 20.87 -58.62 49.76
N GLU A 203 21.37 -59.27 48.72
CA GLU A 203 22.04 -60.58 48.83
C GLU A 203 23.28 -60.50 49.73
N HIS A 204 24.13 -59.47 49.55
CA HIS A 204 25.28 -59.24 50.40
C HIS A 204 24.89 -58.90 51.84
N GLN A 205 23.83 -58.09 52.03
CA GLN A 205 23.30 -57.80 53.37
C GLN A 205 22.85 -59.10 54.07
N THR A 206 22.11 -59.97 53.38
CA THR A 206 21.69 -61.26 53.93
C THR A 206 22.89 -62.14 54.31
N GLN A 207 23.93 -62.18 53.48
CA GLN A 207 25.16 -62.91 53.81
C GLN A 207 25.86 -62.37 55.06
N LEU A 208 25.88 -61.04 55.25
CA LEU A 208 26.45 -60.43 56.46
C LEU A 208 25.60 -60.74 57.70
N VAL A 209 24.27 -60.68 57.58
CA VAL A 209 23.34 -61.03 58.67
C VAL A 209 23.53 -62.49 59.08
N GLN A 210 23.58 -63.42 58.13
CA GLN A 210 23.85 -64.84 58.41
C GLN A 210 25.20 -65.04 59.11
N LYS A 211 26.26 -64.34 58.67
CA LYS A 211 27.55 -64.39 59.36
C LYS A 211 27.46 -63.84 60.78
N LEU A 212 26.76 -62.74 61.01
CA LEU A 212 26.54 -62.17 62.33
C LEU A 212 25.79 -63.15 63.24
N GLU A 213 24.71 -63.76 62.76
CA GLU A 213 23.95 -64.78 63.49
C GLU A 213 24.84 -65.96 63.87
N MET A 214 25.64 -66.50 62.94
CA MET A 214 26.60 -67.56 63.24
C MET A 214 27.63 -67.15 64.31
N TRP A 215 28.14 -65.90 64.27
CA TRP A 215 29.08 -65.40 65.28
C TRP A 215 28.42 -65.18 66.63
N MET A 216 27.17 -64.71 66.66
CA MET A 216 26.39 -64.55 67.89
C MET A 216 26.13 -65.91 68.54
N GLU A 217 25.67 -66.91 67.77
CA GLU A 217 25.44 -68.27 68.28
C GLU A 217 26.73 -68.92 68.81
N ARG A 218 27.87 -68.71 68.13
CA ARG A 218 29.19 -69.11 68.63
C ARG A 218 29.56 -68.40 69.94
N TYR A 219 29.28 -67.10 70.04
CA TYR A 219 29.57 -66.35 71.25
C TYR A 219 28.71 -66.86 72.42
N ASP A 220 27.41 -67.00 72.22
CA ASP A 220 26.46 -67.47 73.24
C ASP A 220 26.85 -68.86 73.74
N THR A 221 27.15 -69.79 72.82
CA THR A 221 27.64 -71.13 73.18
C THR A 221 28.98 -71.10 73.90
N GLU A 222 29.93 -70.26 73.48
CA GLU A 222 31.20 -70.10 74.19
C GLU A 222 31.03 -69.45 75.57
N THR A 223 30.11 -68.51 75.75
CA THR A 223 29.82 -67.89 77.06
C THR A 223 29.06 -68.82 77.98
N ASP A 224 28.14 -69.64 77.45
CA ASP A 224 27.43 -70.67 78.22
C ASP A 224 28.38 -71.79 78.66
N ILE A 225 29.36 -72.16 77.80
CA ILE A 225 30.44 -73.10 78.16
C ILE A 225 31.44 -72.46 79.15
N LYS A 226 31.67 -71.14 79.06
CA LYS A 226 32.60 -70.38 79.92
C LYS A 226 31.89 -69.56 81.00
N ALA A 227 30.84 -70.09 81.64
CA ALA A 227 30.34 -69.54 82.90
C ALA A 227 31.42 -69.68 84.01
N LEU A 228 32.43 -68.80 83.98
CA LEU A 228 33.55 -68.69 84.92
C LEU A 228 33.45 -67.37 85.72
N PRO A 229 33.94 -67.35 86.98
CA PRO A 229 33.64 -66.34 88.00
C PRO A 229 34.35 -65.00 87.76
N PRO A 230 33.93 -63.88 88.39
CA PRO A 230 34.42 -62.55 88.05
C PRO A 230 35.90 -62.37 88.42
N CYS A 231 36.77 -62.18 87.42
CA CYS A 231 38.20 -62.00 87.58
C CYS A 231 38.63 -60.56 87.23
N LYS A 232 39.12 -59.87 88.26
CA LYS A 232 39.94 -58.62 88.32
C LYS A 232 40.51 -58.09 86.99
N GLN A 233 39.79 -57.19 86.32
CA GLN A 233 40.27 -56.40 85.16
C GLN A 233 40.14 -54.88 85.35
N THR A 234 40.30 -54.37 86.58
CA THR A 234 40.21 -52.92 86.83
C THR A 234 41.53 -52.18 86.58
N ALA A 235 42.69 -52.85 86.68
CA ALA A 235 43.99 -52.18 86.61
C ALA A 235 44.45 -51.81 85.19
N SER A 236 44.05 -52.58 84.17
CA SER A 236 44.41 -52.31 82.77
C SER A 236 43.64 -51.12 82.18
N VAL A 237 42.39 -50.92 82.59
CA VAL A 237 41.51 -49.85 82.06
C VAL A 237 42.04 -48.44 82.42
N PHE A 238 42.59 -48.26 83.62
CA PHE A 238 43.15 -46.96 84.04
C PHE A 238 44.38 -46.55 83.23
N GLN A 239 45.24 -47.50 82.84
CA GLN A 239 46.45 -47.20 82.05
C GLN A 239 46.10 -46.75 80.63
N TYR A 240 45.03 -47.29 80.04
CA TYR A 240 44.56 -46.85 78.72
C TYR A 240 44.02 -45.42 78.76
N GLN A 241 43.27 -45.04 79.80
CA GLN A 241 42.72 -43.69 79.93
C GLN A 241 43.80 -42.61 80.08
N GLU A 242 44.87 -42.87 80.85
CA GLU A 242 46.00 -41.94 80.96
C GLU A 242 46.74 -41.76 79.62
N SER A 243 46.97 -42.85 78.89
CA SER A 243 47.63 -42.79 77.59
C SER A 243 46.81 -42.04 76.53
N GLU A 244 45.49 -42.13 76.57
CA GLU A 244 44.60 -41.40 75.67
C GLU A 244 44.61 -39.90 75.98
N GLN A 245 44.61 -39.52 77.27
CA GLN A 245 44.68 -38.11 77.68
C GLN A 245 45.97 -37.44 77.19
N VAL A 246 47.12 -38.10 77.30
CA VAL A 246 48.41 -37.56 76.82
C VAL A 246 48.42 -37.34 75.30
N VAL A 247 47.79 -38.24 74.53
CA VAL A 247 47.70 -38.10 73.07
C VAL A 247 46.77 -36.95 72.69
N ILE A 248 45.67 -36.75 73.43
CA ILE A 248 44.74 -35.64 73.21
C ILE A 248 45.41 -34.31 73.54
N THR A 249 46.13 -34.20 74.65
CA THR A 249 46.82 -32.96 75.03
C THR A 249 47.93 -32.60 74.05
N ASP A 250 48.76 -33.55 73.62
CA ASP A 250 49.81 -33.31 72.61
C ASP A 250 49.24 -32.86 71.26
N ARG A 251 48.06 -33.37 70.87
CA ARG A 251 47.37 -32.93 69.65
C ARG A 251 46.84 -31.49 69.77
N LEU A 252 46.25 -31.12 70.90
CA LEU A 252 45.75 -29.77 71.16
C LEU A 252 46.88 -28.75 71.23
N GLU A 253 47.97 -29.06 71.91
CA GLU A 253 49.15 -28.18 72.00
C GLU A 253 49.78 -27.93 70.63
N LYS A 254 49.89 -28.96 69.78
CA LYS A 254 50.39 -28.80 68.39
C LYS A 254 49.48 -27.93 67.53
N GLU A 255 48.17 -28.02 67.72
CA GLU A 255 47.22 -27.20 66.98
C GLU A 255 47.24 -25.73 67.45
N GLU A 256 47.34 -25.51 68.76
CA GLU A 256 47.49 -24.17 69.33
C GLU A 256 48.79 -23.50 68.86
N GLN A 257 49.91 -24.24 68.84
CA GLN A 257 51.18 -23.75 68.30
C GLN A 257 51.09 -23.35 66.83
N ARG A 258 50.42 -24.15 65.98
CA ARG A 258 50.18 -23.76 64.58
C ARG A 258 49.36 -22.48 64.49
N ARG A 259 48.29 -22.37 65.29
CA ARG A 259 47.43 -21.17 65.30
C ARG A 259 48.19 -19.92 65.73
N LEU A 260 49.08 -20.06 66.71
CA LEU A 260 49.93 -18.95 67.19
C LEU A 260 50.92 -18.52 66.10
N GLN A 261 51.60 -19.47 65.44
CA GLN A 261 52.51 -19.20 64.33
C GLN A 261 51.80 -18.50 63.16
N GLU A 262 50.60 -18.94 62.78
CA GLU A 262 49.83 -18.26 61.74
C GLU A 262 49.42 -16.84 62.15
N LYS A 263 49.10 -16.63 63.43
CA LYS A 263 48.79 -15.30 63.97
C LYS A 263 50.00 -14.39 63.90
N GLU A 264 51.15 -14.85 64.39
CA GLU A 264 52.42 -14.12 64.30
C GLU A 264 52.82 -13.84 62.85
N GLU A 265 52.59 -14.77 61.93
CA GLU A 265 52.82 -14.54 60.51
C GLU A 265 51.90 -13.46 59.93
N ARG A 266 50.61 -13.48 60.26
CA ARG A 266 49.65 -12.46 59.83
C ARG A 266 50.03 -11.09 60.39
N GLU A 267 50.40 -11.03 61.67
CA GLU A 267 50.88 -9.81 62.33
C GLU A 267 52.17 -9.31 61.69
N ARG A 268 53.14 -10.19 61.40
CA ARG A 268 54.38 -9.83 60.69
C ARG A 268 54.10 -9.32 59.28
N LYS A 269 53.21 -9.98 58.52
CA LYS A 269 52.80 -9.54 57.18
C LYS A 269 52.13 -8.16 57.24
N ALA A 270 51.26 -7.93 58.22
CA ALA A 270 50.64 -6.62 58.44
C ALA A 270 51.69 -5.55 58.82
N ALA A 271 52.59 -5.84 59.76
CA ALA A 271 53.68 -4.96 60.15
C ALA A 271 54.59 -4.58 58.97
N VAL A 272 54.94 -5.55 58.12
CA VAL A 272 55.72 -5.30 56.89
C VAL A 272 54.96 -4.41 55.91
N LYS A 273 53.65 -4.61 55.73
CA LYS A 273 52.81 -3.73 54.89
C LYS A 273 52.78 -2.31 55.45
N ILE A 274 52.63 -2.15 56.76
CA ILE A 274 52.64 -0.85 57.44
C ILE A 274 54.01 -0.17 57.27
N GLN A 275 55.10 -0.91 57.50
CA GLN A 275 56.47 -0.41 57.30
C GLN A 275 56.71 0.00 55.84
N ALA A 276 56.27 -0.79 54.87
CA ALA A 276 56.40 -0.49 53.45
C ALA A 276 55.54 0.72 53.03
N TRP A 277 54.30 0.81 53.54
CA TRP A 277 53.43 1.96 53.33
C TRP A 277 54.05 3.24 53.89
N TRP A 278 54.53 3.20 55.13
CA TRP A 278 55.21 4.34 55.75
C TRP A 278 56.48 4.74 54.98
N ARG A 279 57.36 3.78 54.63
CA ARG A 279 58.54 4.05 53.80
C ARG A 279 58.16 4.66 52.44
N GLY A 280 57.11 4.16 51.79
CA GLY A 280 56.62 4.72 50.53
C GLY A 280 56.05 6.13 50.70
N THR A 281 55.36 6.39 51.80
CA THR A 281 54.82 7.72 52.13
C THR A 281 55.94 8.71 52.47
N CYS A 282 56.96 8.30 53.22
CA CYS A 282 58.20 9.02 53.43
C CYS A 282 58.86 9.44 52.11
N VAL A 283 58.90 8.55 51.11
CA VAL A 283 59.44 8.87 49.78
C VAL A 283 58.55 9.87 49.03
N ARG A 284 57.23 9.65 49.01
CA ARG A 284 56.28 10.52 48.26
C ARG A 284 56.15 11.92 48.86
N GLN A 285 56.18 12.04 50.18
CA GLN A 285 56.09 13.30 50.92
C GLN A 285 57.47 13.94 51.16
N GLY A 286 58.56 13.31 50.73
CA GLY A 286 59.93 13.80 50.96
C GLY A 286 60.38 13.79 52.43
N LEU A 287 59.68 13.05 53.29
CA LEU A 287 59.97 12.92 54.72
C LEU A 287 60.92 11.73 54.93
N GLY A 288 62.21 11.94 54.73
CA GLY A 288 63.26 10.95 54.95
C GLY A 288 64.59 11.40 54.32
N PRO A 289 65.69 10.66 54.53
CA PRO A 289 67.03 11.06 54.06
C PRO A 289 67.18 11.17 52.52
N TYR A 290 66.13 10.86 51.75
CA TYR A 290 66.06 10.99 50.29
C TYR A 290 65.07 12.09 49.82
N GLY A 291 64.47 12.86 50.73
CA GLY A 291 63.66 14.02 50.39
C GLY A 291 64.50 15.14 49.78
N LYS A 292 63.96 15.83 48.76
CA LYS A 292 64.65 16.95 48.10
C LYS A 292 64.85 18.10 49.08
N GLY A 293 66.02 18.13 49.72
CA GLY A 293 66.47 19.26 50.53
C GLY A 293 67.35 18.85 51.71
N THR A 294 68.61 18.50 51.45
CA THR A 294 69.81 18.96 52.18
C THR A 294 71.04 18.18 51.72
N LYS A 295 72.08 18.91 51.30
CA LYS A 295 73.42 18.37 51.00
C LYS A 295 74.20 18.22 52.32
N GLY A 296 74.83 17.08 52.59
CA GLY A 296 75.77 16.87 53.71
C GLY A 296 76.17 15.40 53.91
N PRO A 297 77.32 15.07 54.53
CA PRO A 297 78.42 14.39 53.83
C PRO A 297 78.72 12.93 54.22
N LYS A 298 79.55 12.32 53.35
CA LYS A 298 80.40 11.12 53.49
C LYS A 298 80.82 10.73 54.93
N GLY A 299 80.71 9.44 55.25
CA GLY A 299 81.49 8.72 56.28
C GLY A 299 81.06 7.24 56.30
N SER A 300 81.78 6.30 55.67
CA SER A 300 83.06 5.65 55.99
C SER A 300 83.05 4.74 57.24
N LYS A 301 83.07 3.43 56.94
CA LYS A 301 83.99 2.40 57.48
C LYS A 301 83.71 1.74 58.84
N GLY A 302 83.73 0.40 58.82
CA GLY A 302 83.96 -0.50 59.96
C GLY A 302 83.19 -1.83 59.80
N SER A 303 83.69 -2.87 59.14
CA SER A 303 84.80 -3.80 59.48
C SER A 303 84.37 -5.00 60.34
N LYS A 304 84.56 -6.21 59.75
CA LYS A 304 84.79 -7.55 60.36
C LYS A 304 83.67 -8.11 61.26
N ASP A 305 83.30 -9.38 61.18
CA ASP A 305 84.22 -10.52 61.21
C ASP A 305 83.70 -11.79 60.51
N LYS A 306 84.67 -12.62 60.15
CA LYS A 306 84.59 -13.81 59.31
C LYS A 306 84.72 -15.03 60.21
N LYS A 307 83.77 -15.97 60.20
CA LYS A 307 84.06 -17.35 60.61
C LYS A 307 83.29 -18.38 59.77
N THR A 308 84.08 -19.04 58.94
CA THR A 308 83.85 -20.22 58.11
C THR A 308 83.52 -21.45 58.95
N LYS A 309 82.67 -22.35 58.44
CA LYS A 309 83.00 -23.79 58.30
C LYS A 309 81.96 -24.52 57.45
N GLU A 310 82.44 -25.11 56.37
CA GLU A 310 81.80 -26.10 55.51
C GLU A 310 81.62 -27.45 56.23
N ALA A 311 80.56 -28.18 55.92
CA ALA A 311 80.54 -29.64 55.75
C ALA A 311 79.17 -30.00 55.12
N LYS A 312 79.10 -30.28 53.83
CA LYS A 312 79.34 -31.56 53.13
C LYS A 312 78.03 -32.34 52.94
N LYS A 313 77.76 -32.54 51.67
CA LYS A 313 76.62 -33.13 50.97
C LYS A 313 76.72 -34.66 50.98
N GLU A 314 75.72 -35.37 51.48
CA GLU A 314 75.48 -36.80 51.19
C GLU A 314 74.02 -37.16 51.55
N LYS A 315 73.07 -37.32 50.61
CA LYS A 315 72.73 -38.49 49.77
C LYS A 315 71.93 -39.59 50.50
N LYS A 316 70.61 -39.62 50.30
CA LYS A 316 69.72 -40.81 50.17
C LYS A 316 68.32 -40.28 49.82
N LYS A 317 67.87 -40.45 48.58
CA LYS A 317 66.98 -41.53 48.11
C LYS A 317 65.63 -41.49 48.82
#